data_AF-A0AAN6MJV9-F1
#
_entry.id   AF-A0AAN6MJV9-F1
#
_cell.length_a   1.000
_cell.length_b   1.000
_cell.length_c   1.000
_cell.angle_alpha   90.00
_cell.angle_beta   90.00
_cell.angle_gamma   90.00
#
_symmetry.space_group_name_H-M   'P 1'
#
loop_
_entity.id
_entity.type
_entity.pdbx_description
1 polymer ?
#
loop_
_entity_poly.entity_id
_entity_poly.type
_entity_poly.pdbx_seq_one_letter_code
_entity_poly.pdbx_strand_id
1 'polypeptide(L)'
;MSFCSVKPSTIIISSPAPTPFPFVSRDPKTGEPPRSDWEAFEHPRLRRFPDPDSIKLRRFLGRGTQGFVFEAKVGDKGPLTVKCFPEDERPARVAGKYEVIWSLERECINGALFDLIIARLRRAKETGKPVHVLPHPKTRQEATLNLKAFSDNTPIGAKHPPPPGFSPLPLDPPELKACLGWAELSGDYIRYAAKRAGYGIGEGNATFFCIVYDFIEGRELSSQQILETSTFFHTLGFHLEPFNPDNWWGRGVLIDYGDIVPPVGGCWGFNERAYPRQLEWAEEKVYKLERTGIGGVEKEKLRGLDRGEINRGSVNHGGS
;
A
#
# COMPACT_ATOMS: atom_id res chain seq x y z
N MET A 1 44.18 49.50 -21.90
CA MET A 1 43.64 48.37 -21.10
C MET A 1 42.17 48.24 -21.46
N SER A 2 41.82 47.18 -22.20
CA SER A 2 40.45 46.95 -22.70
C SER A 2 39.73 46.01 -21.73
N PHE A 3 38.61 46.45 -21.16
CA PHE A 3 37.78 45.63 -20.29
C PHE A 3 36.82 44.79 -21.17
N CYS A 4 37.07 43.47 -21.24
CA CYS A 4 36.11 42.52 -21.78
C CYS A 4 34.93 42.38 -20.81
N SER A 5 33.77 42.89 -21.21
CA SER A 5 32.48 42.64 -20.56
C SER A 5 32.00 41.22 -20.89
N VAL A 6 32.03 40.33 -19.90
CA VAL A 6 31.47 38.98 -20.01
C VAL A 6 29.96 39.09 -19.76
N LYS A 7 29.15 38.80 -20.78
CA LYS A 7 27.69 38.72 -20.63
C LYS A 7 27.34 37.50 -19.75
N PRO A 8 26.45 37.64 -18.75
CA PRO A 8 26.00 36.51 -17.95
C PRO A 8 25.21 35.52 -18.83
N SER A 9 25.64 34.27 -18.82
CA SER A 9 24.93 33.16 -19.46
C SER A 9 23.65 32.88 -18.68
N THR A 10 22.50 33.18 -19.28
CA THR A 10 21.20 32.76 -18.80
C THR A 10 21.17 31.23 -18.76
N ILE A 11 21.23 30.64 -17.56
CA ILE A 11 20.97 29.23 -17.34
C ILE A 11 19.47 29.03 -17.60
N ILE A 12 19.12 28.54 -18.78
CA ILE A 12 17.78 28.02 -19.05
C ILE A 12 17.68 26.71 -18.28
N ILE A 13 17.09 26.75 -17.09
CA ILE A 13 16.66 25.54 -16.38
C ILE A 13 15.54 24.96 -17.24
N SER A 14 15.86 23.96 -18.04
CA SER A 14 14.85 23.20 -18.77
C SER A 14 13.87 22.63 -17.75
N SER A 15 12.59 23.00 -17.86
CA SER A 15 11.54 22.36 -17.08
C SER A 15 11.65 20.85 -17.26
N PRO A 16 11.64 20.05 -16.16
CA PRO A 16 11.67 18.60 -16.30
C PRO A 16 10.50 18.16 -17.18
N ALA A 17 10.75 17.19 -18.05
CA ALA A 17 9.71 16.60 -18.89
C ALA A 17 8.50 16.22 -18.01
N PRO A 18 7.26 16.41 -18.51
CA PRO A 18 6.06 16.19 -17.71
C PRO A 18 6.09 14.82 -17.04
N THR A 19 5.64 14.75 -15.79
CA THR A 19 5.42 13.48 -15.12
C THR A 19 4.32 12.72 -15.86
N PRO A 20 4.39 11.38 -15.94
CA PRO A 20 3.38 10.61 -16.65
C PRO A 20 1.99 10.79 -16.01
N PHE A 21 1.96 11.00 -14.69
CA PHE A 21 0.75 11.21 -13.91
C PHE A 21 0.90 12.36 -12.89
N PRO A 22 -0.20 12.99 -12.46
CA PRO A 22 -0.17 14.06 -11.45
C PRO A 22 0.15 13.58 -10.03
N PHE A 23 0.04 12.28 -9.76
CA PHE A 23 0.27 11.62 -8.46
C PHE A 23 1.63 10.92 -8.34
N VAL A 24 2.55 11.16 -9.29
CA VAL A 24 3.94 10.68 -9.21
C VAL A 24 4.93 11.84 -9.37
N SER A 25 6.11 11.71 -8.76
CA SER A 25 7.26 12.59 -8.93
C SER A 25 8.44 11.82 -9.53
N ARG A 26 9.24 12.48 -10.37
CA ARG A 26 10.51 11.93 -10.88
C ARG A 26 11.63 11.95 -9.85
N ASP A 27 11.44 12.64 -8.72
CA ASP A 27 12.44 12.68 -7.65
C ASP A 27 12.73 11.27 -7.14
N PRO A 28 14.00 10.90 -6.95
CA PRO A 28 14.34 9.59 -6.39
C PRO A 28 13.86 9.51 -4.94
N LYS A 29 13.27 8.38 -4.57
CA LYS A 29 12.84 8.09 -3.20
C LYS A 29 14.07 7.73 -2.36
N THR A 30 14.84 8.75 -2.00
CA THR A 30 15.99 8.67 -1.10
C THR A 30 15.75 9.62 0.07
N GLY A 31 16.00 9.15 1.29
CA GLY A 31 15.78 9.95 2.51
C GLY A 31 14.33 10.40 2.72
N GLU A 32 14.17 11.45 3.51
CA GLU A 32 12.86 12.03 3.85
C GLU A 32 12.20 12.71 2.63
N PRO A 33 10.86 12.84 2.65
CA PRO A 33 10.15 13.68 1.68
C PRO A 33 10.66 15.13 1.72
N PRO A 34 10.83 15.79 0.56
CA PRO A 34 11.36 17.16 0.49
C PRO A 34 10.38 18.23 0.97
N ARG A 35 9.08 17.91 0.99
CA ARG A 35 8.01 18.76 1.53
C ARG A 35 7.14 17.92 2.46
N SER A 36 6.64 18.56 3.51
CA SER A 36 5.67 17.98 4.45
C SER A 36 4.65 19.02 4.92
N ASP A 37 4.41 20.05 4.11
CA ASP A 37 3.29 20.97 4.30
C ASP A 37 1.96 20.35 3.86
N TRP A 38 0.85 20.99 4.23
CA TRP A 38 -0.49 20.48 3.90
C TRP A 38 -0.73 20.28 2.39
N GLU A 39 -0.12 21.10 1.53
CA GLU A 39 -0.23 20.96 0.08
C GLU A 39 0.35 19.61 -0.40
N ALA A 40 1.46 19.16 0.20
CA ALA A 40 2.03 17.84 -0.06
C ALA A 40 1.09 16.68 0.35
N PHE A 41 0.22 16.89 1.35
CA PHE A 41 -0.80 15.90 1.74
C PHE A 41 -2.06 15.98 0.85
N GLU A 42 -2.44 17.17 0.36
CA GLU A 42 -3.58 17.34 -0.55
C GLU A 42 -3.29 16.80 -1.95
N HIS A 43 -2.05 16.92 -2.39
CA HIS A 43 -1.58 16.49 -3.71
C HIS A 43 -0.33 15.61 -3.60
N PRO A 44 -0.44 14.45 -2.92
CA PRO A 44 0.70 13.60 -2.65
C PRO A 44 1.21 12.97 -3.95
N ARG A 45 2.54 12.95 -4.10
CA ARG A 45 3.21 12.42 -5.29
C ARG A 45 4.20 11.35 -4.89
N LEU A 46 3.98 10.13 -5.38
CA LEU A 46 4.91 9.03 -5.11
C LEU A 46 6.24 9.28 -5.80
N ARG A 47 7.33 9.21 -5.06
CA ARG A 47 8.70 9.37 -5.58
C ARG A 47 9.17 8.11 -6.30
N ARG A 48 10.08 8.27 -7.26
CA ARG A 48 10.60 7.18 -8.10
C ARG A 48 11.53 6.27 -7.31
N PHE A 49 11.42 4.96 -7.51
CA PHE A 49 12.37 4.00 -7.01
C PHE A 49 13.77 4.32 -7.57
N PRO A 50 14.83 4.43 -6.73
CA PRO A 50 16.12 4.97 -7.19
C PRO A 50 16.85 4.15 -8.25
N ASP A 51 16.62 2.83 -8.32
CA ASP A 51 17.39 1.92 -9.18
C ASP A 51 16.49 0.86 -9.85
N PRO A 52 15.62 1.27 -10.78
CA PRO A 52 14.66 0.37 -11.40
C PRO A 52 15.31 -0.72 -12.27
N ASP A 53 16.48 -0.45 -12.85
CA ASP A 53 17.16 -1.36 -13.78
C ASP A 53 17.78 -2.58 -13.07
N SER A 54 18.05 -2.46 -11.77
CA SER A 54 18.56 -3.58 -10.97
C SER A 54 17.46 -4.53 -10.46
N ILE A 55 16.18 -4.24 -10.71
CA ILE A 55 15.05 -5.09 -10.29
C ILE A 55 15.10 -6.43 -11.03
N LYS A 56 15.30 -7.51 -10.27
CA LYS A 56 15.23 -8.91 -10.74
C LYS A 56 13.98 -9.59 -10.22
N LEU A 57 13.00 -9.82 -11.10
CA LEU A 57 11.78 -10.55 -10.78
C LEU A 57 12.11 -12.04 -10.61
N ARG A 58 11.62 -12.65 -9.52
CA ARG A 58 11.94 -14.04 -9.14
C ARG A 58 10.74 -14.95 -9.27
N ARG A 59 9.72 -14.71 -8.44
CA ARG A 59 8.55 -15.57 -8.28
C ARG A 59 7.30 -14.74 -8.42
N PHE A 60 6.33 -15.26 -9.15
CA PHE A 60 4.99 -14.68 -9.19
C PHE A 60 4.27 -14.99 -7.87
N LEU A 61 3.76 -13.95 -7.20
CA LEU A 61 3.07 -14.07 -5.93
C LEU A 61 1.56 -14.08 -6.08
N GLY A 62 1.03 -13.38 -7.09
CA GLY A 62 -0.41 -13.37 -7.34
C GLY A 62 -0.85 -12.35 -8.36
N ARG A 63 -2.13 -12.41 -8.72
CA ARG A 63 -2.85 -11.40 -9.49
C ARG A 63 -4.16 -11.07 -8.82
N GLY A 64 -4.55 -9.81 -8.90
CA GLY A 64 -5.90 -9.33 -8.60
C GLY A 64 -6.48 -8.60 -9.80
N THR A 65 -7.67 -8.02 -9.60
CA THR A 65 -8.28 -7.11 -10.58
C THR A 65 -7.44 -5.85 -10.80
N GLN A 66 -6.60 -5.49 -9.83
CA GLN A 66 -5.82 -4.25 -9.81
C GLN A 66 -4.37 -4.41 -10.29
N GLY A 67 -3.90 -5.63 -10.55
CA GLY A 67 -2.53 -5.84 -11.00
C GLY A 67 -1.93 -7.21 -10.69
N PHE A 68 -0.62 -7.30 -10.91
CA PHE A 68 0.20 -8.51 -10.74
C PHE A 68 1.28 -8.25 -9.70
N VAL A 69 1.58 -9.23 -8.86
CA VAL A 69 2.60 -9.09 -7.82
C VAL A 69 3.70 -10.13 -8.02
N PHE A 70 4.94 -9.67 -7.99
CA PHE A 70 6.13 -10.51 -8.05
C PHE A 70 6.99 -10.30 -6.82
N GLU A 71 7.62 -11.38 -6.35
CA GLU A 71 8.81 -11.32 -5.50
C GLU A 71 9.99 -10.88 -6.36
N ALA A 72 10.81 -9.97 -5.84
CA ALA A 72 11.96 -9.40 -6.53
C ALA A 72 13.20 -9.26 -5.63
N LYS A 73 14.34 -8.99 -6.27
CA LYS A 73 15.60 -8.54 -5.66
C LYS A 73 16.12 -7.30 -6.37
N VAL A 74 16.89 -6.48 -5.66
CA VAL A 74 17.53 -5.26 -6.17
C VAL A 74 18.99 -5.31 -5.72
N GLY A 75 19.90 -5.61 -6.66
CA GLY A 75 21.28 -5.99 -6.31
C GLY A 75 21.29 -7.16 -5.31
N ASP A 76 22.00 -6.99 -4.20
CA ASP A 76 22.05 -7.97 -3.09
C ASP A 76 20.92 -7.76 -2.05
N LYS A 77 20.08 -6.73 -2.21
CA LYS A 77 18.97 -6.43 -1.29
C LYS A 77 17.71 -7.20 -1.69
N GLY A 78 17.00 -7.71 -0.67
CA GLY A 78 15.72 -8.38 -0.80
C GLY A 78 15.55 -9.50 0.23
N PRO A 79 14.40 -10.19 0.21
CA PRO A 79 13.34 -10.10 -0.80
C PRO A 79 12.53 -8.79 -0.77
N LEU A 80 12.04 -8.37 -1.94
CA LEU A 80 11.12 -7.24 -2.15
C LEU A 80 9.88 -7.70 -2.91
N THR A 81 8.85 -6.86 -3.00
CA THR A 81 7.71 -7.09 -3.89
C THR A 81 7.51 -5.98 -4.89
N VAL A 82 7.10 -6.36 -6.11
CA VAL A 82 6.81 -5.44 -7.21
C VAL A 82 5.38 -5.69 -7.66
N LYS A 83 4.49 -4.72 -7.42
CA LYS A 83 3.10 -4.71 -7.92
C LYS A 83 3.08 -3.97 -9.25
N CYS A 84 2.70 -4.65 -10.33
CA CYS A 84 2.65 -4.14 -11.70
C CYS A 84 1.19 -3.87 -12.10
N PHE A 85 0.94 -2.71 -12.68
CA PHE A 85 -0.41 -2.26 -13.05
C PHE A 85 -0.56 -2.34 -14.58
N PRO A 86 -1.58 -3.06 -15.09
CA PRO A 86 -1.84 -3.12 -16.53
C PRO A 86 -2.47 -1.84 -17.09
N GLU A 87 -2.97 -0.96 -16.22
CA GLU A 87 -3.63 0.29 -16.60
C GLU A 87 -2.58 1.39 -16.79
N ASP A 88 -2.38 1.84 -18.02
CA ASP A 88 -1.58 3.02 -18.38
C ASP A 88 -2.44 4.28 -18.61
N GLU A 89 -3.75 4.10 -18.80
CA GLU A 89 -4.71 5.19 -18.93
C GLU A 89 -5.75 5.18 -17.80
N ARG A 90 -6.19 6.39 -17.40
CA ARG A 90 -7.31 6.52 -16.48
C ARG A 90 -8.57 5.94 -17.15
N PRO A 91 -9.29 5.02 -16.49
CA PRO A 91 -10.53 4.49 -17.04
C PRO A 91 -11.49 5.63 -17.43
N ALA A 92 -12.09 5.52 -18.63
CA ALA A 92 -13.05 6.51 -19.10
C ALA A 92 -14.22 6.63 -18.10
N ARG A 93 -14.65 7.87 -17.82
CA ARG A 93 -15.85 8.11 -17.02
C ARG A 93 -17.06 7.59 -17.81
N VAL A 94 -17.61 6.45 -17.39
CA VAL A 94 -18.84 5.92 -17.98
C VAL A 94 -20.03 6.54 -17.25
N ALA A 95 -20.73 7.48 -17.90
CA ALA A 95 -21.94 8.09 -17.35
C ALA A 95 -22.96 7.02 -16.93
N GLY A 96 -23.43 7.08 -15.67
CA GLY A 96 -24.41 6.14 -15.13
C GLY A 96 -23.86 4.83 -14.55
N LYS A 97 -22.54 4.61 -14.56
CA LYS A 97 -21.87 3.56 -13.78
C LYS A 97 -21.04 4.20 -12.67
N TYR A 98 -20.87 3.48 -11.55
CA TYR A 98 -19.91 3.87 -10.51
C TYR A 98 -18.57 4.21 -11.17
N GLU A 99 -18.03 5.41 -10.89
CA GLU A 99 -16.74 5.83 -11.44
C GLU A 99 -15.68 4.78 -11.08
N VAL A 100 -15.00 4.26 -12.12
CA VAL A 100 -14.06 3.16 -11.96
C VAL A 100 -12.85 3.67 -11.16
N ILE A 101 -12.57 3.01 -10.04
CA ILE A 101 -11.39 3.27 -9.21
C ILE A 101 -10.15 3.03 -10.06
N TRP A 102 -9.30 4.05 -10.20
CA TRP A 102 -8.01 3.89 -10.84
C TRP A 102 -7.01 3.38 -9.81
N SER A 103 -6.71 2.08 -9.87
CA SER A 103 -5.96 1.39 -8.82
C SER A 103 -4.54 1.93 -8.68
N LEU A 104 -3.90 2.27 -9.81
CA LEU A 104 -2.57 2.88 -9.83
C LEU A 104 -2.55 4.25 -9.12
N GLU A 105 -3.55 5.11 -9.35
CA GLU A 105 -3.67 6.42 -8.70
C GLU A 105 -3.80 6.26 -7.19
N ARG A 106 -4.72 5.39 -6.74
CA ARG A 106 -4.97 5.13 -5.31
C ARG A 106 -3.72 4.59 -4.62
N GLU A 107 -3.07 3.60 -5.21
CA GLU A 107 -1.88 2.99 -4.63
C GLU A 107 -0.72 4.00 -4.52
N CYS A 108 -0.49 4.82 -5.55
CA CYS A 108 0.52 5.86 -5.55
C CYS A 108 0.25 6.90 -4.45
N ILE A 109 -0.99 7.39 -4.37
CA ILE A 109 -1.39 8.40 -3.38
C ILE A 109 -1.17 7.85 -1.96
N ASN A 110 -1.60 6.62 -1.68
CA ASN A 110 -1.43 6.01 -0.36
C ASN A 110 0.05 5.78 -0.02
N GLY A 111 0.85 5.28 -0.95
CA GLY A 111 2.30 5.13 -0.76
C GLY A 111 3.02 6.46 -0.46
N ALA A 112 2.59 7.54 -1.12
CA ALA A 112 3.13 8.88 -0.89
C ALA A 112 2.69 9.47 0.46
N LEU A 113 1.42 9.29 0.85
CA LEU A 113 0.92 9.72 2.16
C LEU A 113 1.64 9.00 3.30
N PHE A 114 1.86 7.69 3.20
CA PHE A 114 2.62 6.96 4.23
C PHE A 114 4.07 7.45 4.32
N ASP A 115 4.71 7.85 3.23
CA ASP A 115 6.05 8.45 3.27
C ASP A 115 6.07 9.71 4.15
N LEU A 116 5.06 10.57 4.00
CA LEU A 116 4.90 11.80 4.78
C LEU A 116 4.58 11.50 6.26
N ILE A 117 3.63 10.59 6.50
CA ILE A 117 3.20 10.19 7.85
C ILE A 117 4.37 9.58 8.63
N ILE A 118 5.08 8.63 8.05
CA ILE A 118 6.21 7.95 8.70
C ILE A 118 7.37 8.92 8.97
N ALA A 119 7.67 9.82 8.04
CA ALA A 119 8.67 10.87 8.27
C ALA A 119 8.26 11.77 9.46
N ARG A 120 6.99 12.18 9.54
CA ARG A 120 6.50 12.99 10.65
C ARG A 120 6.54 12.26 11.99
N LEU A 121 6.18 10.98 12.02
CA LEU A 121 6.26 10.13 13.23
C LEU A 121 7.71 9.98 13.72
N ARG A 122 8.65 9.79 12.79
CA ARG A 122 10.09 9.77 13.12
C ARG A 122 10.53 11.08 13.76
N ARG A 123 10.21 12.22 13.14
CA ARG A 123 10.53 13.55 13.71
C ARG A 123 9.86 13.79 15.06
N ALA A 124 8.62 13.32 15.25
CA ALA A 124 7.93 13.40 16.54
C ALA A 124 8.67 12.64 17.64
N LYS A 125 9.18 11.43 17.31
CA LYS A 125 9.98 10.60 18.21
C LYS A 125 11.32 11.27 18.56
N GLU A 126 12.03 11.79 17.56
CA GLU A 126 13.31 12.47 17.74
C GLU A 126 13.21 13.76 18.56
N THR A 127 12.13 14.52 18.37
CA THR A 127 11.93 15.82 19.04
C THR A 127 11.16 15.74 20.34
N GLY A 128 10.59 14.57 20.68
CA GLY A 128 9.67 14.42 21.81
C GLY A 128 8.35 15.18 21.67
N LYS A 129 8.00 15.64 20.45
CA LYS A 129 6.78 16.42 20.17
C LYS A 129 5.71 15.51 19.55
N PRO A 130 4.71 15.03 20.32
CA PRO A 130 3.74 14.08 19.83
C PRO A 130 2.82 14.69 18.75
N VAL A 131 2.33 13.81 17.86
CA VAL A 131 1.25 14.13 16.93
C VAL A 131 -0.08 13.90 17.67
N HIS A 132 -0.95 14.90 17.70
CA HIS A 132 -2.26 14.78 18.34
C HIS A 132 -3.34 14.59 17.29
N VAL A 133 -4.19 13.59 17.50
CA VAL A 133 -5.29 13.22 16.59
C VAL A 133 -6.57 12.96 17.38
N LEU A 134 -7.71 13.00 16.71
CA LEU A 134 -8.97 12.52 17.24
C LEU A 134 -9.00 10.98 17.13
N PRO A 135 -9.09 10.20 18.22
CA PRO A 135 -8.97 8.73 18.14
C PRO A 135 -10.06 8.04 17.30
N HIS A 136 -11.27 8.62 17.30
CA HIS A 136 -12.46 8.05 16.67
C HIS A 136 -13.11 9.08 15.73
N PRO A 137 -12.47 9.45 14.61
CA PRO A 137 -13.06 10.34 13.63
C PRO A 137 -14.32 9.69 13.02
N LYS A 138 -15.41 10.45 12.91
CA LYS A 138 -16.70 9.97 12.39
C LYS A 138 -17.03 10.59 11.04
N THR A 139 -16.48 11.76 10.75
CA THR A 139 -16.76 12.49 9.51
C THR A 139 -15.52 12.59 8.64
N ARG A 140 -15.71 12.84 7.33
CA ARG A 140 -14.61 13.13 6.42
C ARG A 140 -13.82 14.37 6.86
N GLN A 141 -14.49 15.35 7.45
CA GLN A 141 -13.84 16.54 7.99
C GLN A 141 -12.90 16.20 9.15
N GLU A 142 -13.37 15.40 10.12
CA GLU A 142 -12.54 14.90 11.22
C GLU A 142 -11.38 14.02 10.73
N ALA A 143 -11.64 13.14 9.76
CA ALA A 143 -10.61 12.34 9.10
C ALA A 143 -9.53 13.20 8.44
N THR A 144 -9.95 14.28 7.77
CA THR A 144 -9.05 15.26 7.15
C THR A 144 -8.25 16.02 8.21
N LEU A 145 -8.85 16.37 9.35
CA LEU A 145 -8.15 17.01 10.47
C LEU A 145 -7.07 16.09 11.06
N ASN A 146 -7.34 14.79 11.19
CA ASN A 146 -6.34 13.82 11.63
C ASN A 146 -5.18 13.72 10.65
N LEU A 147 -5.45 13.59 9.36
CA LEU A 147 -4.39 13.57 8.35
C LEU A 147 -3.60 14.88 8.34
N LYS A 148 -4.28 16.02 8.51
CA LYS A 148 -3.65 17.33 8.58
C LYS A 148 -2.68 17.42 9.73
N ALA A 149 -2.94 16.80 10.88
CA ALA A 149 -2.05 16.80 12.06
C ALA A 149 -0.60 16.33 11.76
N PHE A 150 -0.37 15.67 10.63
CA PHE A 150 0.96 15.23 10.20
C PHE A 150 1.75 16.28 9.40
N SER A 151 1.13 17.39 8.97
CA SER A 151 1.82 18.43 8.21
C SER A 151 2.62 19.38 9.10
N ASP A 152 3.71 19.94 8.59
CA ASP A 152 4.60 20.82 9.37
C ASP A 152 3.95 22.19 9.68
N ASN A 153 2.99 22.61 8.85
CA ASN A 153 2.28 23.87 9.01
C ASN A 153 0.98 23.72 9.82
N THR A 154 0.81 22.65 10.59
CA THR A 154 -0.36 22.51 11.47
C THR A 154 -0.35 23.53 12.61
N PRO A 155 -1.49 24.19 12.89
CA PRO A 155 -1.64 25.03 14.08
C PRO A 155 -1.54 24.24 15.40
N ILE A 156 -1.81 22.93 15.35
CA ILE A 156 -1.93 22.05 16.51
C ILE A 156 -0.53 21.67 17.01
N GLY A 157 -0.19 22.05 18.26
CA GLY A 157 1.00 21.57 18.96
C GLY A 157 2.26 22.44 18.91
N ALA A 158 2.33 23.48 18.06
CA ALA A 158 3.46 24.42 18.06
C ALA A 158 3.19 25.72 18.84
N LYS A 159 1.94 26.19 18.87
CA LYS A 159 1.54 27.46 19.52
C LYS A 159 0.22 27.38 20.29
N HIS A 160 -0.54 26.30 20.13
CA HIS A 160 -1.86 26.13 20.72
C HIS A 160 -2.00 24.73 21.32
N PRO A 161 -2.71 24.59 22.46
CA PRO A 161 -3.02 23.28 23.01
C PRO A 161 -3.84 22.46 21.99
N PRO A 162 -3.76 21.12 22.04
CA PRO A 162 -4.62 20.27 21.23
C PRO A 162 -6.11 20.60 21.46
N PRO A 163 -6.95 20.53 20.42
CA PRO A 163 -8.39 20.72 20.59
C PRO A 163 -8.98 19.68 21.56
N PRO A 164 -10.12 19.97 22.22
CA PRO A 164 -10.81 18.99 23.05
C PRO A 164 -11.07 17.68 22.31
N GLY A 165 -10.81 16.55 22.97
CA GLY A 165 -10.99 15.20 22.40
C GLY A 165 -9.79 14.67 21.59
N PHE A 166 -8.78 15.50 21.31
CA PHE A 166 -7.55 15.04 20.68
C PHE A 166 -6.61 14.42 21.72
N SER A 167 -5.91 13.36 21.31
CA SER A 167 -4.95 12.64 22.15
C SER A 167 -3.65 12.36 21.40
N PRO A 168 -2.52 12.19 22.09
CA PRO A 168 -1.27 11.83 21.44
C PRO A 168 -1.40 10.45 20.77
N LEU A 169 -1.02 10.38 19.49
CA LEU A 169 -0.94 9.13 18.74
C LEU A 169 0.31 8.34 19.18
N PRO A 170 0.21 7.00 19.36
CA PRO A 170 1.39 6.15 19.49
C PRO A 170 2.38 6.36 18.34
N LEU A 171 3.66 6.53 18.69
CA LEU A 171 4.70 6.88 17.70
C LEU A 171 5.29 5.68 16.97
N ASP A 172 5.05 4.47 17.48
CA ASP A 172 5.43 3.22 16.84
C ASP A 172 4.20 2.70 16.07
N PRO A 173 4.13 2.89 14.74
CA PRO A 173 3.02 2.39 13.95
C PRO A 173 3.02 0.85 13.92
N PRO A 174 1.90 0.21 13.55
CA PRO A 174 1.90 -1.21 13.22
C PRO A 174 2.94 -1.50 12.12
N GLU A 175 3.33 -2.77 11.99
CA GLU A 175 4.29 -3.21 10.98
C GLU A 175 3.69 -3.02 9.57
N LEU A 176 3.98 -1.87 8.96
CA LEU A 176 3.58 -1.52 7.60
C LEU A 176 4.72 -1.82 6.64
N LYS A 177 4.38 -2.30 5.44
CA LYS A 177 5.34 -2.40 4.34
C LYS A 177 5.83 -1.02 3.93
N ALA A 178 7.14 -0.82 3.85
CA ALA A 178 7.64 0.40 3.24
C ALA A 178 7.36 0.39 1.74
N CYS A 179 6.69 1.43 1.24
CA CYS A 179 6.66 1.74 -0.18
C CYS A 179 7.98 2.36 -0.60
N LEU A 180 8.77 1.65 -1.40
CA LEU A 180 10.10 2.07 -1.85
C LEU A 180 10.07 2.97 -3.09
N GLY A 181 8.90 3.16 -3.68
CA GLY A 181 8.68 4.08 -4.81
C GLY A 181 8.18 3.38 -6.06
N TRP A 182 7.93 4.17 -7.10
CA TRP A 182 7.45 3.66 -8.38
C TRP A 182 8.58 3.41 -9.38
N ALA A 183 8.39 2.46 -10.29
CA ALA A 183 9.30 2.14 -11.37
C ALA A 183 8.50 1.86 -12.65
N GLU A 184 9.14 2.05 -13.80
CA GLU A 184 8.64 1.55 -15.08
C GLU A 184 9.49 0.34 -15.46
N LEU A 185 8.84 -0.77 -15.80
CA LEU A 185 9.50 -2.00 -16.25
C LEU A 185 9.03 -2.36 -17.65
N SER A 186 9.92 -2.95 -18.45
CA SER A 186 9.58 -3.43 -19.79
C SER A 186 8.44 -4.44 -19.75
N GLY A 187 7.45 -4.27 -20.63
CA GLY A 187 6.34 -5.20 -20.78
C GLY A 187 6.79 -6.60 -21.16
N ASP A 188 7.82 -6.73 -22.00
CA ASP A 188 8.37 -8.04 -22.36
C ASP A 188 8.99 -8.74 -21.15
N TYR A 189 9.65 -7.98 -20.28
CA TYR A 189 10.22 -8.50 -19.06
C TYR A 189 9.15 -9.01 -18.09
N ILE A 190 8.08 -8.23 -17.88
CA ILE A 190 6.93 -8.63 -17.06
C ILE A 190 6.24 -9.87 -17.63
N ARG A 191 5.94 -9.86 -18.94
CA ARG A 191 5.31 -10.99 -19.64
C ARG A 191 6.15 -12.26 -19.56
N TYR A 192 7.47 -12.15 -19.74
CA TYR A 192 8.39 -13.27 -19.62
C TYR A 192 8.38 -13.85 -18.20
N ALA A 193 8.45 -13.01 -17.17
CA ALA A 193 8.39 -13.43 -15.78
C ALA A 193 7.06 -14.12 -15.44
N ALA A 194 5.92 -13.56 -15.88
CA ALA A 194 4.60 -14.16 -15.70
C ALA A 194 4.47 -15.51 -16.41
N LYS A 195 4.91 -15.58 -17.69
CA LYS A 195 4.84 -16.80 -18.51
C LYS A 195 5.64 -17.94 -17.87
N ARG A 196 6.82 -17.63 -17.32
CA ARG A 196 7.63 -18.61 -16.56
C ARG A 196 6.92 -19.16 -15.33
N ALA A 197 6.01 -18.40 -14.75
CA ALA A 197 5.18 -18.82 -13.63
C ALA A 197 3.86 -19.51 -14.07
N GLY A 198 3.67 -19.75 -15.37
CA GLY A 198 2.46 -20.37 -15.92
C GLY A 198 1.29 -19.41 -16.13
N TYR A 199 1.52 -18.09 -16.08
CA TYR A 199 0.49 -17.07 -16.25
C TYR A 199 0.69 -16.27 -17.53
N GLY A 200 -0.34 -16.20 -18.36
CA GLY A 200 -0.38 -15.32 -19.53
C GLY A 200 -0.81 -13.91 -19.13
N ILE A 201 -0.01 -12.91 -19.51
CA ILE A 201 -0.41 -11.50 -19.53
C ILE A 201 -0.58 -11.15 -21.01
N GLY A 202 -1.70 -10.52 -21.37
CA GLY A 202 -2.02 -10.15 -22.74
C GLY A 202 -0.97 -9.23 -23.37
N GLU A 203 -0.97 -9.17 -24.70
CA GLU A 203 -0.21 -8.18 -25.44
C GLU A 203 -0.81 -6.78 -25.25
N GLY A 204 0.00 -5.73 -25.41
CA GLY A 204 -0.50 -4.34 -25.39
C GLY A 204 0.50 -3.34 -24.84
N ASN A 205 0.95 -3.55 -23.60
CA ASN A 205 1.77 -2.53 -22.93
C ASN A 205 3.26 -2.68 -23.25
N ALA A 206 3.87 -1.61 -23.78
CA ALA A 206 5.32 -1.54 -23.95
C ALA A 206 6.06 -1.49 -22.60
N THR A 207 5.45 -0.82 -21.62
CA THR A 207 5.95 -0.64 -20.25
C THR A 207 4.83 -0.82 -19.23
N PHE A 208 5.16 -1.31 -18.04
CA PHE A 208 4.24 -1.37 -16.91
C PHE A 208 4.68 -0.39 -15.84
N PHE A 209 3.71 0.38 -15.32
CA PHE A 209 3.90 1.08 -14.06
C PHE A 209 3.90 0.07 -12.92
N CYS A 210 4.93 0.17 -12.07
CA CYS A 210 5.16 -0.74 -10.98
C CYS A 210 5.40 0.03 -9.69
N ILE A 211 4.99 -0.54 -8.56
CA ILE A 211 5.33 -0.02 -7.24
C ILE A 211 6.12 -1.09 -6.49
N VAL A 212 7.25 -0.65 -5.93
CA VAL A 212 8.20 -1.49 -5.21
C VAL A 212 7.94 -1.34 -3.71
N TYR A 213 7.88 -2.47 -3.01
CA TYR A 213 7.67 -2.55 -1.57
C TYR A 213 8.68 -3.49 -0.91
N ASP A 214 8.89 -3.30 0.38
CA ASP A 214 9.48 -4.35 1.22
C ASP A 214 8.63 -5.62 1.21
N PHE A 215 9.30 -6.79 1.22
CA PHE A 215 8.64 -8.09 1.39
C PHE A 215 8.84 -8.60 2.80
N ILE A 216 7.73 -8.95 3.45
CA ILE A 216 7.73 -9.61 4.76
C ILE A 216 7.43 -11.08 4.51
N GLU A 217 8.48 -11.91 4.46
CA GLU A 217 8.37 -13.33 4.12
C GLU A 217 7.79 -14.17 5.27
N GLY A 218 6.94 -15.14 4.93
CA GLY A 218 6.65 -16.30 5.79
C GLY A 218 5.80 -16.03 7.04
N ARG A 219 5.24 -14.83 7.21
CA ARG A 219 4.39 -14.49 8.35
C ARG A 219 2.95 -14.29 7.91
N GLU A 220 2.04 -14.97 8.59
CA GLU A 220 0.61 -14.67 8.57
C GLU A 220 0.35 -13.57 9.60
N LEU A 221 -0.41 -12.52 9.24
CA LEU A 221 -0.88 -11.57 10.23
C LEU A 221 -1.92 -12.27 11.12
N SER A 222 -1.77 -12.12 12.43
CA SER A 222 -2.84 -12.47 13.36
C SER A 222 -4.04 -11.52 13.19
N SER A 223 -5.22 -11.98 13.56
CA SER A 223 -6.43 -11.16 13.65
C SER A 223 -6.22 -9.88 14.44
N GLN A 224 -5.46 -9.96 15.54
CA GLN A 224 -5.11 -8.80 16.34
C GLN A 224 -4.30 -7.77 15.53
N GLN A 225 -3.27 -8.20 14.79
CA GLN A 225 -2.47 -7.30 13.97
C GLN A 225 -3.29 -6.65 12.84
N ILE A 226 -4.24 -7.37 12.26
CA ILE A 226 -5.17 -6.84 11.26
C ILE A 226 -6.04 -5.75 11.86
N LEU A 227 -6.61 -5.99 13.06
CA LEU A 227 -7.43 -5.00 13.75
C LEU A 227 -6.62 -3.79 14.20
N GLU A 228 -5.43 -3.99 14.76
CA GLU A 228 -4.50 -2.90 15.11
C GLU A 228 -4.16 -2.03 13.90
N THR A 229 -3.89 -2.65 12.76
CA THR A 229 -3.62 -1.94 11.50
C THR A 229 -4.85 -1.20 10.98
N SER A 230 -6.04 -1.81 11.07
CA SER A 230 -7.31 -1.21 10.69
C SER A 230 -7.64 0.01 11.55
N THR A 231 -7.45 -0.10 12.87
CA THR A 231 -7.60 1.00 13.82
C THR A 231 -6.61 2.11 13.51
N PHE A 232 -5.35 1.78 13.25
CA PHE A 232 -4.34 2.78 12.88
C PHE A 232 -4.76 3.56 11.62
N PHE A 233 -5.17 2.88 10.55
CA PHE A 233 -5.65 3.54 9.32
C PHE A 233 -6.88 4.40 9.56
N HIS A 234 -7.86 3.90 10.33
CA HIS A 234 -9.03 4.69 10.70
C HIS A 234 -8.65 5.96 11.45
N THR A 235 -7.78 5.85 12.46
CA THR A 235 -7.28 6.98 13.25
C THR A 235 -6.49 7.98 12.40
N LEU A 236 -5.73 7.52 11.40
CA LEU A 236 -5.07 8.40 10.44
C LEU A 236 -6.03 9.16 9.50
N GLY A 237 -7.31 8.75 9.45
CA GLY A 237 -8.32 9.35 8.58
C GLY A 237 -8.67 8.52 7.34
N PHE A 238 -8.08 7.33 7.15
CA PHE A 238 -8.36 6.51 5.97
C PHE A 238 -9.67 5.74 6.11
N HIS A 239 -10.42 5.69 5.03
CA HIS A 239 -11.58 4.81 4.89
C HIS A 239 -11.13 3.43 4.39
N LEU A 240 -11.62 2.36 5.01
CA LEU A 240 -11.39 0.98 4.59
C LEU A 240 -12.46 0.63 3.53
N GLU A 241 -12.06 0.48 2.27
CA GLU A 241 -12.90 -0.14 1.23
C GLU A 241 -13.23 -1.57 1.66
N PRO A 242 -14.43 -2.11 1.31
CA PRO A 242 -15.08 -3.15 2.09
C PRO A 242 -14.13 -4.31 2.36
N PHE A 243 -13.59 -4.26 3.57
CA PHE A 243 -12.38 -4.97 3.98
C PHE A 243 -12.37 -6.41 3.47
N ASN A 244 -11.43 -6.76 2.59
CA ASN A 244 -11.24 -8.15 2.19
C ASN A 244 -10.05 -8.72 2.96
N PRO A 245 -10.30 -9.48 4.04
CA PRO A 245 -9.22 -10.02 4.83
C PRO A 245 -8.31 -10.96 4.06
N ASP A 246 -8.76 -11.56 2.95
CA ASP A 246 -7.90 -12.40 2.10
C ASP A 246 -6.72 -11.61 1.51
N ASN A 247 -6.84 -10.29 1.38
CA ASN A 247 -5.73 -9.43 0.96
C ASN A 247 -4.69 -9.27 2.09
N TRP A 248 -5.08 -9.51 3.34
CA TRP A 248 -4.27 -9.23 4.55
C TRP A 248 -3.82 -10.52 5.24
N TRP A 249 -4.45 -11.64 4.89
CA TRP A 249 -4.28 -12.97 5.47
C TRP A 249 -3.54 -13.90 4.50
N GLY A 250 -2.60 -14.71 5.01
CA GLY A 250 -1.87 -15.73 4.23
C GLY A 250 -0.34 -15.63 4.30
N ARG A 251 0.35 -16.53 3.58
CA ARG A 251 1.83 -16.62 3.58
C ARG A 251 2.43 -15.41 2.87
N GLY A 252 2.98 -14.50 3.66
CA GLY A 252 3.51 -13.23 3.19
C GLY A 252 2.42 -12.17 3.27
N VAL A 253 2.62 -11.21 4.17
CA VAL A 253 1.70 -10.07 4.31
C VAL A 253 1.79 -9.27 3.02
N LEU A 254 0.69 -8.92 2.37
CA LEU A 254 0.65 -7.92 1.29
C LEU A 254 -0.45 -6.93 1.65
N ILE A 255 -0.13 -5.90 2.44
CA ILE A 255 -1.11 -4.82 2.66
C ILE A 255 -1.37 -4.18 1.29
N ASP A 256 -2.56 -4.44 0.74
CA ASP A 256 -3.00 -3.82 -0.51
C ASP A 256 -3.40 -2.39 -0.19
N TYR A 257 -2.57 -1.41 -0.57
CA TYR A 257 -2.90 -0.02 -0.37
C TYR A 257 -4.13 0.40 -1.20
N GLY A 258 -4.58 -0.40 -2.16
CA GLY A 258 -5.86 -0.24 -2.83
C GLY A 258 -7.09 -0.39 -1.90
N ASP A 259 -6.95 -1.06 -0.75
CA ASP A 259 -8.03 -1.30 0.22
C ASP A 259 -8.31 -0.11 1.14
N ILE A 260 -7.51 0.95 1.07
CA ILE A 260 -7.71 2.16 1.86
C ILE A 260 -7.91 3.37 0.96
N VAL A 261 -8.79 4.27 1.39
CA VAL A 261 -9.12 5.50 0.68
C VAL A 261 -8.78 6.69 1.59
N PRO A 262 -7.87 7.57 1.16
CA PRO A 262 -7.54 8.75 1.92
C PRO A 262 -8.73 9.73 1.92
N PRO A 263 -8.84 10.61 2.93
CA PRO A 263 -9.90 11.63 2.95
C PRO A 263 -9.67 12.74 1.91
N VAL A 264 -8.46 12.81 1.32
CA VAL A 264 -7.97 13.83 0.38
C VAL A 264 -7.48 13.21 -0.94
N GLY A 265 -6.87 14.00 -1.84
CA GLY A 265 -6.18 13.49 -3.03
C GLY A 265 -7.07 13.20 -4.23
N GLY A 266 -8.35 13.58 -4.19
CA GLY A 266 -9.30 13.34 -5.30
C GLY A 266 -9.62 11.86 -5.53
N CYS A 267 -9.16 10.96 -4.64
CA CYS A 267 -9.49 9.55 -4.67
C CYS A 267 -10.99 9.34 -4.47
N TRP A 268 -11.63 8.70 -5.45
CA TRP A 268 -13.00 8.21 -5.31
C TRP A 268 -13.04 7.03 -4.34
N GLY A 269 -14.17 6.88 -3.63
CA GLY A 269 -14.43 5.74 -2.76
C GLY A 269 -14.54 6.07 -1.27
N PHE A 270 -14.28 7.31 -0.83
CA PHE A 270 -14.48 7.67 0.58
C PHE A 270 -15.99 7.68 0.89
N ASN A 271 -16.47 6.66 1.60
CA ASN A 271 -17.87 6.52 1.94
C ASN A 271 -18.14 7.08 3.34
N GLU A 272 -18.64 8.32 3.40
CA GLU A 272 -18.93 9.02 4.66
C GLU A 272 -19.96 8.30 5.53
N ARG A 273 -20.89 7.54 4.92
CA ARG A 273 -21.91 6.80 5.67
C ARG A 273 -21.33 5.55 6.35
N ALA A 274 -20.36 4.92 5.69
CA ALA A 274 -19.67 3.73 6.17
C ALA A 274 -18.56 4.06 7.17
N TYR A 275 -17.90 5.20 6.99
CA TYR A 275 -16.70 5.57 7.73
C TYR A 275 -16.82 5.48 9.26
N PRO A 276 -17.91 5.95 9.92
CA PRO A 276 -18.06 5.82 11.38
C PRO A 276 -18.12 4.36 11.89
N ARG A 277 -18.52 3.41 11.04
CA ARG A 277 -18.79 2.02 11.42
C ARG A 277 -17.80 1.00 10.85
N GLN A 278 -16.80 1.46 10.09
CA GLN A 278 -15.90 0.57 9.37
C GLN A 278 -15.06 -0.33 10.29
N LEU A 279 -14.74 0.12 11.51
CA LEU A 279 -14.03 -0.71 12.49
C LEU A 279 -14.91 -1.84 13.03
N GLU A 280 -16.19 -1.56 13.31
CA GLU A 280 -17.17 -2.61 13.67
C GLU A 280 -17.24 -3.67 12.57
N TRP A 281 -17.26 -3.25 11.31
CA TRP A 281 -17.30 -4.18 10.17
C TRP A 281 -15.99 -4.94 9.97
N ALA A 282 -14.84 -4.32 10.24
CA ALA A 282 -13.54 -4.99 10.21
C ALA A 282 -13.49 -6.07 11.29
N GLU A 283 -13.91 -5.76 12.52
CA GLU A 283 -14.02 -6.71 13.63
C GLU A 283 -14.94 -7.89 13.29
N GLU A 284 -16.15 -7.62 12.79
CA GLU A 284 -17.08 -8.67 12.39
C GLU A 284 -16.50 -9.59 11.31
N LYS A 285 -15.78 -9.05 10.33
CA LYS A 285 -15.17 -9.83 9.24
C LYS A 285 -13.99 -10.66 9.72
N VAL A 286 -13.09 -10.07 10.52
CA VAL A 286 -11.96 -10.79 11.12
C VAL A 286 -12.45 -11.96 11.97
N TYR A 287 -13.44 -11.72 12.83
CA TYR A 287 -14.04 -12.76 13.66
C TYR A 287 -14.70 -13.88 12.85
N LYS A 288 -15.35 -13.54 11.72
CA LYS A 288 -15.92 -14.54 10.81
C LYS A 288 -14.84 -15.46 10.23
N LEU A 289 -13.68 -14.94 9.83
CA LEU A 289 -12.59 -15.77 9.30
C LEU A 289 -12.03 -16.75 10.31
N GLU A 290 -11.81 -16.28 11.55
CA GLU A 290 -11.29 -17.11 12.63
C GLU A 290 -12.21 -18.32 12.87
N ARG A 291 -13.52 -18.08 12.78
CA ARG A 291 -14.55 -19.12 12.99
C ARG A 291 -14.72 -20.06 11.83
N THR A 292 -14.68 -19.56 10.60
CA THR A 292 -14.87 -20.40 9.41
C THR A 292 -13.61 -21.15 9.01
N GLY A 293 -12.45 -20.79 9.58
CA GLY A 293 -11.19 -21.48 9.32
C GLY A 293 -10.78 -21.41 7.85
N ILE A 294 -11.20 -20.39 7.10
CA ILE A 294 -10.81 -20.17 5.69
C ILE A 294 -9.36 -19.62 5.60
N GLY A 295 -8.48 -20.12 6.48
CA GLY A 295 -7.06 -20.33 6.20
C GLY A 295 -6.75 -21.84 6.03
N GLY A 296 -7.79 -22.67 5.89
CA GLY A 296 -7.77 -24.12 6.06
C GLY A 296 -7.88 -24.94 4.78
N VAL A 297 -7.69 -24.34 3.59
CA VAL A 297 -7.69 -25.11 2.32
C VAL A 297 -6.49 -26.08 2.24
N GLU A 298 -5.51 -26.01 3.14
CA GLU A 298 -4.41 -26.99 3.24
C GLU A 298 -4.50 -28.00 4.39
N LYS A 299 -5.43 -27.89 5.35
CA LYS A 299 -5.48 -28.84 6.48
C LYS A 299 -6.10 -30.20 6.12
N GLU A 300 -6.91 -30.29 5.06
CA GLU A 300 -7.43 -31.58 4.59
C GLU A 300 -6.47 -32.36 3.68
N LYS A 301 -5.50 -31.70 3.02
CA LYS A 301 -4.48 -32.41 2.24
C LYS A 301 -3.37 -33.03 3.09
N LEU A 302 -3.12 -32.51 4.30
CA LEU A 302 -2.12 -33.07 5.21
C LEU A 302 -2.67 -34.13 6.18
N ARG A 303 -3.99 -34.20 6.40
CA ARG A 303 -4.61 -35.30 7.17
C ARG A 303 -4.72 -36.61 6.40
N GLY A 304 -4.54 -36.58 5.07
CA GLY A 304 -4.52 -37.77 4.21
C GLY A 304 -3.17 -38.48 4.13
N LEU A 305 -2.11 -37.95 4.75
CA LEU A 305 -0.75 -38.50 4.67
C LEU A 305 -0.22 -39.04 6.02
N ASP A 306 -1.00 -38.97 7.10
CA ASP A 306 -0.56 -39.36 8.45
C ASP A 306 -1.44 -40.44 9.10
N ARG A 307 -2.13 -41.24 8.29
CA ARG A 307 -2.74 -42.52 8.73
C ARG A 307 -2.17 -43.66 7.90
N GLY A 308 -0.89 -43.95 8.14
CA GLY A 308 -0.32 -45.25 7.84
C GLY A 308 -1.02 -46.33 8.68
N GLU A 309 -1.38 -47.40 7.98
CA GLU A 309 -1.47 -48.79 8.44
C GLU A 309 -1.38 -49.07 9.95
N ILE A 310 -2.47 -49.59 10.56
CA ILE A 310 -2.38 -50.58 11.64
C ILE A 310 -3.50 -51.65 11.48
N ASN A 311 -3.07 -52.79 10.95
CA ASN A 311 -3.39 -54.19 11.30
C ASN A 311 -4.81 -54.81 11.23
N ARG A 312 -4.86 -55.90 10.43
CA ARG A 312 -5.17 -57.31 10.76
C ARG A 312 -6.55 -57.67 11.35
N GLY A 313 -7.32 -58.40 10.53
CA GLY A 313 -7.42 -59.86 10.65
C GLY A 313 -8.60 -60.46 11.41
N SER A 314 -9.53 -61.09 10.68
CA SER A 314 -10.34 -62.28 11.03
C SER A 314 -11.35 -62.51 9.88
N VAL A 315 -11.18 -63.46 8.94
CA VAL A 315 -11.31 -64.94 9.00
C VAL A 315 -12.77 -65.44 9.19
N ASN A 316 -13.15 -66.37 8.28
CA ASN A 316 -14.28 -67.34 8.25
C ASN A 316 -15.65 -66.90 7.69
N HIS A 317 -16.45 -67.71 6.98
CA HIS A 317 -16.33 -69.02 6.29
C HIS A 317 -17.66 -69.27 5.53
N GLY A 318 -17.61 -70.02 4.40
CA GLY A 318 -18.73 -70.79 3.83
C GLY A 318 -19.76 -69.99 3.02
N GLY A 319 -20.30 -70.46 1.90
CA GLY A 319 -20.18 -71.75 1.23
C GLY A 319 -21.21 -71.85 0.10
N SER A 320 -20.95 -72.78 -0.83
CA SER A 320 -21.75 -73.20 -2.00
C SER A 320 -21.64 -72.34 -3.25
#